data_AF-A0A7C8ZQF5-F1
#
_entry.id   AF-A0A7C8ZQF5-F1
#
_cell.length_a   1.000
_cell.length_b   1.000
_cell.length_c   1.000
_cell.angle_alpha   90.00
_cell.angle_beta   90.00
_cell.angle_gamma   90.00
#
_symmetry.space_group_name_H-M   'P 1'
#
loop_
_entity.id
_entity.type
_entity.pdbx_description
1 polymer ?
#
loop_
_entity_poly.entity_id
_entity_poly.type
_entity_poly.pdbx_seq_one_letter_code
_entity_poly.pdbx_strand_id
1 'polypeptide(L)'
;PTYPDITVARLGPGQEIELEAHAVKGVGKEHAKWSPVATAWYKMLPEVVLLKDICDEKAEELVKRCPANVFDIEDTPTGRRATAPRPRACTLCRECVLGEGWDQMVALRRKKDHFIFTIESTGALPPEQLFTEA
;
A
#
# COMPACT_ATOMS: atom_id res chain seq x y z
N PRO A 1 -16.28 -0.62 -24.16
CA PRO A 1 -15.76 0.41 -23.22
C PRO A 1 -16.03 -0.08 -21.79
N THR A 2 -15.04 -0.06 -20.91
CA THR A 2 -15.18 -0.65 -19.56
C THR A 2 -15.93 0.27 -18.59
N TYR A 3 -15.75 1.59 -18.70
CA TYR A 3 -16.41 2.59 -17.87
C TYR A 3 -17.30 3.48 -18.76
N PRO A 4 -18.64 3.46 -18.59
CA PRO A 4 -19.56 4.19 -19.46
C PRO A 4 -19.55 5.72 -19.22
N ASP A 5 -19.14 6.18 -18.04
CA ASP A 5 -19.29 7.58 -17.61
C ASP A 5 -18.09 8.48 -17.92
N ILE A 6 -17.15 8.02 -18.76
CA ILE A 6 -16.01 8.83 -19.18
C ILE A 6 -16.50 9.92 -20.13
N THR A 7 -16.39 11.18 -19.70
CA THR A 7 -16.67 12.33 -20.56
C THR A 7 -15.61 12.44 -21.64
N VAL A 8 -16.01 12.25 -22.90
CA VAL A 8 -15.12 12.37 -24.07
C VAL A 8 -15.07 13.81 -24.59
N ALA A 9 -16.23 14.47 -24.69
CA ALA A 9 -16.35 15.83 -25.19
C ALA A 9 -17.50 16.59 -24.50
N ARG A 10 -17.44 17.92 -24.54
CA ARG A 10 -18.55 18.81 -24.19
C ARG A 10 -18.84 19.69 -25.41
N LEU A 11 -20.09 19.70 -25.86
CA LEU A 11 -20.50 20.37 -27.10
C LEU A 11 -21.43 21.54 -26.79
N GLY A 12 -21.27 22.61 -27.56
CA GLY A 12 -22.23 23.71 -27.62
C GLY A 12 -23.32 23.48 -28.69
N PRO A 13 -24.33 24.35 -28.75
CA PRO A 13 -25.37 24.27 -29.77
C PRO A 13 -24.77 24.33 -31.20
N GLY A 14 -25.11 23.34 -32.02
CA GLY A 14 -24.66 23.26 -33.41
C GLY A 14 -23.29 22.62 -33.65
N GLN A 15 -22.60 22.13 -32.61
CA GLN A 15 -21.36 21.37 -32.75
C GLN A 15 -21.64 19.86 -32.89
N GLU A 16 -20.89 19.19 -33.76
CA GLU A 16 -21.02 17.75 -34.04
C GLU A 16 -19.65 17.07 -34.06
N ILE A 17 -19.62 15.78 -33.68
CA ILE A 17 -18.45 14.90 -33.79
C ILE A 17 -18.90 13.63 -34.51
N GLU A 18 -18.31 13.37 -35.68
CA GLU A 18 -18.40 12.10 -36.40
C GLU A 18 -17.00 11.47 -36.48
N LEU A 19 -16.84 10.25 -35.98
CA LEU A 19 -15.56 9.55 -36.01
C LEU A 19 -15.73 8.02 -36.08
N GLU A 20 -14.73 7.37 -36.68
CA GLU A 20 -14.54 5.92 -36.63
C GLU A 20 -13.18 5.62 -35.99
N ALA A 21 -13.15 4.67 -35.05
CA ALA A 21 -11.93 4.30 -34.34
C ALA A 21 -11.73 2.77 -34.35
N HIS A 22 -10.51 2.32 -34.63
CA HIS A 22 -10.17 0.90 -34.71
C HIS A 22 -9.36 0.48 -33.48
N ALA A 23 -9.88 -0.46 -32.70
CA ALA A 23 -9.17 -1.03 -31.57
C ALA A 23 -8.23 -2.15 -32.04
N VAL A 24 -6.94 -2.02 -31.72
CA VAL A 24 -5.90 -3.01 -32.06
C VAL A 24 -5.16 -3.46 -30.80
N LYS A 25 -4.65 -4.70 -30.83
CA LYS A 25 -3.81 -5.25 -29.76
C LYS A 25 -2.45 -4.55 -29.79
N GLY A 26 -1.93 -4.22 -28.61
CA GLY A 26 -0.58 -3.70 -28.41
C GLY A 26 -0.11 -3.99 -26.99
N VAL A 27 1.08 -3.47 -26.63
CA VAL A 27 1.69 -3.70 -25.31
C VAL A 27 2.03 -2.39 -24.61
N GLY A 28 1.97 -2.38 -23.28
CA GLY A 28 2.23 -1.17 -22.48
C GLY A 28 3.62 -0.53 -22.70
N LYS A 29 4.60 -1.32 -23.16
CA LYS A 29 5.93 -0.82 -23.55
C LYS A 29 5.89 0.13 -24.76
N GLU A 30 4.99 -0.11 -25.70
CA GLU A 30 4.83 0.73 -26.89
C GLU A 30 4.05 2.00 -26.57
N HIS A 31 2.97 1.87 -25.79
CA HIS A 31 2.18 3.03 -25.36
C HIS A 31 1.42 2.75 -24.06
N ALA A 32 1.41 3.73 -23.15
CA ALA A 32 0.78 3.62 -21.83
C ALA A 32 -0.72 3.26 -21.87
N LYS A 33 -1.44 3.62 -22.94
CA LYS A 33 -2.86 3.26 -23.17
C LYS A 33 -3.12 1.74 -23.17
N TRP A 34 -2.11 0.93 -23.46
CA TRP A 34 -2.20 -0.54 -23.42
C TRP A 34 -1.75 -1.13 -22.07
N SER A 35 -1.45 -0.30 -21.07
CA SER A 35 -1.25 -0.79 -19.70
C SER A 35 -2.58 -1.36 -19.18
N PRO A 36 -2.65 -2.65 -18.82
CA PRO A 36 -3.89 -3.25 -18.31
C PRO A 36 -4.13 -2.94 -16.83
N VAL A 37 -3.18 -2.27 -16.17
CA VAL A 37 -3.24 -1.89 -14.76
C VAL A 37 -3.23 -0.37 -14.62
N ALA A 38 -4.00 0.14 -13.65
CA ALA A 38 -3.87 1.50 -13.17
C ALA A 38 -2.55 1.64 -12.40
N THR A 39 -2.30 0.72 -11.47
CA THR A 39 -1.01 0.54 -10.82
C THR A 39 -0.79 -0.92 -10.46
N ALA A 40 0.46 -1.37 -10.57
CA ALA A 40 0.92 -2.64 -10.05
C ALA A 40 2.22 -2.39 -9.31
N TRP A 41 2.25 -2.72 -8.03
CA TRP A 41 3.42 -2.49 -7.18
C TRP A 41 3.49 -3.54 -6.08
N TYR A 42 4.62 -3.61 -5.41
CA TYR A 42 4.80 -4.47 -4.26
C TYR A 42 5.50 -3.73 -3.13
N LYS A 43 5.28 -4.22 -1.91
CA LYS A 43 6.15 -3.94 -0.76
C LYS A 43 6.61 -5.23 -0.11
N MET A 44 7.80 -5.24 0.46
CA MET A 44 8.20 -6.33 1.34
C MET A 44 7.40 -6.24 2.65
N LEU A 45 7.08 -7.40 3.26
CA LEU A 45 6.45 -7.44 4.57
C LEU A 45 7.34 -6.69 5.59
N PRO A 46 6.82 -5.62 6.23
CA PRO A 46 7.54 -4.97 7.32
C PRO A 46 7.71 -5.95 8.48
N GLU A 47 8.89 -5.95 9.06
CA GLU A 47 9.21 -6.68 10.28
C GLU A 47 9.52 -5.64 11.35
N VAL A 48 8.66 -5.57 12.38
CA VAL A 48 8.80 -4.61 13.48
C VAL A 48 9.28 -5.38 14.69
N VAL A 49 10.52 -5.10 15.10
CA VAL A 49 11.19 -5.81 16.19
C VAL A 49 11.30 -4.87 17.39
N LEU A 50 10.74 -5.28 18.52
CA LEU A 50 10.99 -4.64 19.82
C LEU A 50 12.31 -5.22 20.36
N LEU A 51 13.35 -4.39 20.43
CA LEU A 51 14.68 -4.79 20.90
C LEU A 51 14.77 -4.87 22.43
N LYS A 52 13.87 -4.16 23.12
CA LYS A 52 13.75 -4.10 24.57
C LYS A 52 12.27 -4.18 24.94
N ASP A 53 11.97 -4.60 26.16
CA ASP A 53 10.62 -4.46 26.70
C ASP A 53 10.31 -2.96 26.90
N ILE A 54 9.21 -2.51 26.29
CA ILE A 54 8.72 -1.14 26.36
C ILE A 54 7.43 -1.17 27.17
N CYS A 55 7.46 -0.57 28.35
CA CYS A 55 6.36 -0.64 29.32
C CYS A 55 5.75 0.73 29.63
N ASP A 56 4.53 0.69 30.16
CA ASP A 56 3.81 1.80 30.80
C ASP A 56 3.75 3.05 29.92
N GLU A 57 4.22 4.21 30.40
CA GLU A 57 4.14 5.49 29.69
C GLU A 57 4.82 5.45 28.32
N LYS A 58 5.95 4.74 28.19
CA LYS A 58 6.64 4.58 26.90
C LYS A 58 5.86 3.68 25.95
N ALA A 59 5.14 2.69 26.47
CA ALA A 59 4.27 1.85 25.63
C ALA A 59 3.12 2.70 25.06
N GLU A 60 2.49 3.54 25.87
CA GLU A 60 1.45 4.46 25.41
C GLU A 60 1.97 5.49 24.40
N GLU A 61 3.17 6.03 24.62
CA GLU A 61 3.82 6.92 23.66
C GLU A 61 4.04 6.19 22.33
N LEU A 62 4.61 4.98 22.35
CA LEU A 62 4.88 4.21 21.14
C LEU A 62 3.61 3.92 20.32
N VAL A 63 2.50 3.57 20.99
CA VAL A 63 1.22 3.36 20.33
C VAL A 63 0.71 4.64 19.68
N LYS A 64 0.74 5.77 20.40
CA LYS A 64 0.30 7.09 19.89
C LYS A 64 1.13 7.57 18.70
N ARG A 65 2.42 7.24 18.67
CA ARG A 65 3.35 7.61 17.60
C ARG A 65 3.10 6.88 16.29
N CYS A 66 2.41 5.74 16.30
CA CYS A 66 2.15 4.98 15.09
C CYS A 66 0.76 5.25 14.52
N PRO A 67 0.61 6.08 13.47
CA PRO A 67 -0.70 6.37 12.88
C PRO A 67 -1.34 5.15 12.20
N ALA A 68 -0.54 4.12 11.89
CA ALA A 68 -1.00 2.88 11.28
C ALA A 68 -1.45 1.82 12.30
N ASN A 69 -1.49 2.17 13.60
CA ASN A 69 -1.90 1.29 14.69
C ASN A 69 -1.17 -0.07 14.68
N VAL A 70 0.12 -0.06 14.37
CA VAL A 70 0.96 -1.28 14.31
C VAL A 70 1.16 -1.88 15.70
N PHE A 71 1.29 -1.01 16.69
CA PHE A 71 1.54 -1.37 18.08
C PHE A 71 0.22 -1.47 18.86
N ASP A 72 0.25 -2.25 19.93
CA ASP A 72 -0.83 -2.43 20.89
C ASP A 72 -0.24 -2.55 22.30
N ILE A 73 -1.09 -2.54 23.33
CA ILE A 73 -0.67 -2.71 24.71
C ILE A 73 -1.33 -3.95 25.30
N GLU A 74 -0.52 -4.84 25.86
CA GLU A 74 -0.95 -6.02 26.58
C GLU A 74 -0.71 -5.85 28.09
N ASP A 75 -1.71 -6.20 28.89
CA ASP A 75 -1.58 -6.26 30.34
C ASP A 75 -0.82 -7.53 30.74
N THR A 76 0.32 -7.38 31.42
CA THR A 76 1.12 -8.49 31.95
C THR A 76 1.11 -8.46 33.48
N PRO A 77 1.43 -9.57 34.16
CA PRO A 77 1.53 -9.60 35.64
C PRO A 77 2.52 -8.58 36.21
N THR A 78 3.48 -8.13 35.38
CA THR A 78 4.54 -7.19 35.73
C THR A 78 4.28 -5.76 35.26
N GLY A 79 3.15 -5.47 34.62
CA GLY A 79 2.80 -4.13 34.09
C GLY A 79 2.25 -4.16 32.67
N ARG A 80 2.11 -2.98 32.04
CA ARG A 80 1.57 -2.85 30.67
C ARG A 80 2.71 -2.84 29.65
N ARG A 81 2.71 -3.74 28.67
CA ARG A 81 3.80 -3.87 27.69
C ARG A 81 3.32 -3.64 26.26
N ALA A 82 4.11 -2.92 25.47
CA ALA A 82 3.85 -2.77 24.04
C ALA A 82 4.10 -4.07 23.27
N THR A 83 3.22 -4.39 22.33
CA THR A 83 3.41 -5.44 21.32
C THR A 83 3.20 -4.87 19.93
N ALA A 84 3.63 -5.60 18.89
CA ALA A 84 3.47 -5.19 17.49
C ALA A 84 2.65 -6.23 16.70
N PRO A 85 1.36 -6.42 17.01
CA PRO A 85 0.55 -7.50 16.41
C PRO A 85 0.23 -7.26 14.93
N ARG A 86 0.36 -6.03 14.43
CA ARG A 86 -0.06 -5.64 13.08
C ARG A 86 1.09 -5.14 12.20
N PRO A 87 2.19 -5.90 12.02
CA PRO A 87 3.36 -5.42 11.27
C PRO A 87 3.05 -5.15 9.78
N ARG A 88 2.08 -5.88 9.19
CA ARG A 88 1.64 -5.69 7.80
C ARG A 88 1.05 -4.29 7.53
N ALA A 89 0.44 -3.69 8.55
CA ALA A 89 -0.15 -2.35 8.46
C ALA A 89 0.91 -1.24 8.42
N CYS A 90 2.15 -1.54 8.83
CA CYS A 90 3.23 -0.56 8.84
C CYS A 90 3.47 0.02 7.45
N THR A 91 3.45 1.36 7.37
CA THR A 91 3.77 2.15 6.18
C THR A 91 5.26 2.51 6.10
N LEU A 92 6.07 2.09 7.09
CA LEU A 92 7.48 2.44 7.25
C LEU A 92 7.72 3.96 7.32
N CYS A 93 6.82 4.71 7.96
CA CYS A 93 6.97 6.15 8.19
C CYS A 93 8.15 6.52 9.11
N ARG A 94 8.71 5.54 9.85
CA ARG A 94 9.85 5.67 10.78
C ARG A 94 9.61 6.51 12.04
N GLU A 95 8.37 6.92 12.31
CA GLU A 95 8.07 7.72 13.49
C GLU A 95 8.40 6.99 14.81
N CYS A 96 8.17 5.67 14.87
CA CYS A 96 8.47 4.85 16.06
C CYS A 96 9.96 4.64 16.36
N VAL A 97 10.87 5.07 15.47
CA VAL A 97 12.32 5.01 15.67
C VAL A 97 12.95 6.41 15.69
N LEU A 98 12.14 7.46 15.57
CA LEU A 98 12.59 8.84 15.51
C LEU A 98 12.78 9.38 16.94
N GLY A 99 13.82 10.17 17.16
CA GLY A 99 14.14 10.75 18.47
C GLY A 99 15.11 9.91 19.30
N GLU A 100 15.61 10.50 20.38
CA GLU A 100 16.70 9.92 21.16
C GLU A 100 16.29 8.63 21.87
N GLY A 101 17.04 7.55 21.64
CA GLY A 101 16.87 6.25 22.31
C GLY A 101 15.83 5.31 21.69
N TRP A 102 14.96 5.78 20.80
CA TRP A 102 13.94 4.95 20.14
C TRP A 102 14.54 3.97 19.12
N ASP A 103 15.64 4.34 18.47
CA ASP A 103 16.43 3.51 17.58
C ASP A 103 17.05 2.27 18.28
N GLN A 104 17.24 2.35 19.59
CA GLN A 104 17.72 1.24 20.42
C GLN A 104 16.58 0.38 21.01
N MET A 105 15.33 0.83 20.89
CA MET A 105 14.15 0.14 21.42
C MET A 105 13.35 -0.57 20.34
N VAL A 106 13.29 0.01 19.13
CA VAL A 106 12.52 -0.52 18.00
C VAL A 106 13.42 -0.59 16.76
N ALA A 107 13.40 -1.73 16.07
CA ALA A 107 14.04 -1.89 14.77
C ALA A 107 12.98 -2.16 13.69
N LEU A 108 13.02 -1.36 12.63
CA LEU A 108 12.21 -1.57 11.43
C LEU A 108 13.03 -2.31 10.36
N ARG A 109 12.59 -3.50 10.02
CA ARG A 109 13.21 -4.39 9.03
C ARG A 109 12.20 -4.74 7.94
N ARG A 110 12.68 -5.48 6.94
CA ARG A 110 11.86 -6.01 5.85
C ARG A 110 12.22 -7.47 5.64
N LYS A 111 11.22 -8.34 5.61
CA LYS A 111 11.42 -9.74 5.29
C LYS A 111 11.67 -9.88 3.78
N LYS A 112 12.93 -10.19 3.40
CA LYS A 112 13.42 -10.13 2.01
C LYS A 112 12.74 -11.10 1.05
N ASP A 113 12.22 -12.20 1.57
CA ASP A 113 11.57 -13.30 0.85
C ASP A 113 10.03 -13.20 0.89
N HIS A 114 9.45 -12.14 1.47
CA HIS A 114 8.01 -11.97 1.57
C HIS A 114 7.57 -10.68 0.88
N PHE A 115 6.93 -10.83 -0.28
CA PHE A 115 6.39 -9.73 -1.07
C PHE A 115 4.87 -9.65 -0.93
N ILE A 116 4.37 -8.43 -0.83
CA ILE A 116 2.95 -8.10 -0.81
C ILE A 116 2.68 -7.31 -2.08
N PHE A 117 2.07 -7.96 -3.06
CA PHE A 117 1.66 -7.33 -4.31
C PHE A 117 0.29 -6.66 -4.17
N THR A 118 0.13 -5.54 -4.85
CA THR A 118 -1.13 -4.86 -5.09
C THR A 118 -1.25 -4.62 -6.59
N ILE A 119 -2.32 -5.13 -7.19
CA ILE A 119 -2.59 -5.02 -8.63
C ILE A 119 -3.98 -4.44 -8.80
N GLU A 120 -4.04 -3.23 -9.35
CA GLU A 120 -5.30 -2.54 -9.64
C GLU A 120 -5.53 -2.57 -11.15
N SER A 121 -6.43 -3.46 -11.60
CA SER A 121 -6.79 -3.56 -13.02
C SER A 121 -7.57 -2.32 -13.48
N THR A 122 -7.39 -1.94 -14.75
CA THR A 122 -8.27 -0.96 -15.43
C THR A 122 -9.61 -1.56 -15.87
N GLY A 123 -9.85 -2.83 -15.54
CA GLY A 123 -11.08 -3.57 -15.82
C GLY A 123 -11.14 -4.22 -17.20
N ALA A 124 -10.05 -4.21 -17.98
CA ALA A 124 -9.96 -4.97 -19.22
C ALA A 124 -9.90 -6.49 -18.97
N LEU A 125 -9.18 -6.90 -17.91
CA LEU A 125 -9.05 -8.28 -17.43
C LEU A 125 -9.03 -8.27 -15.89
N PRO A 126 -9.47 -9.34 -15.21
CA PRO A 126 -9.38 -9.41 -13.76
C PRO A 126 -7.91 -9.50 -13.28
N PRO A 127 -7.56 -8.92 -12.11
CA PRO A 127 -6.18 -8.86 -11.63
C PRO A 127 -5.46 -10.22 -11.51
N GLU A 128 -6.17 -11.28 -11.13
CA GLU A 128 -5.64 -12.63 -11.03
C GLU A 128 -5.16 -13.20 -12.38
N GLN A 129 -5.85 -12.85 -13.46
CA GLN A 129 -5.45 -13.22 -14.80
C GLN A 129 -4.22 -12.40 -15.23
N LEU A 130 -4.21 -11.09 -14.95
CA LEU A 130 -3.06 -10.24 -15.23
C LEU A 130 -1.78 -10.74 -14.56
N PHE A 131 -1.89 -11.20 -13.30
CA PHE A 131 -0.73 -11.76 -12.60
C PHE A 131 -0.25 -13.10 -13.20
N THR A 132 -1.18 -13.90 -13.72
CA THR A 132 -0.86 -15.19 -14.34
C THR A 132 -0.24 -15.04 -15.73
N GLU A 133 -0.61 -14.00 -16.48
CA GLU A 133 -0.12 -13.72 -17.84
C GLU A 133 1.14 -12.84 -17.89
N ALA A 134 1.58 -12.28 -16.74
CA ALA A 134 2.69 -11.33 -16.63
C ALA A 134 4.07 -11.92 -16.96
#